data_AF-A0A924ZZU1-F1
#
_entry.id   AF-A0A924ZZU1-F1
#
_cell.length_a   1.000
_cell.length_b   1.000
_cell.length_c   1.000
_cell.angle_alpha   90.00
_cell.angle_beta   90.00
_cell.angle_gamma   90.00
#
_symmetry.space_group_name_H-M   'P 1'
#
loop_
_entity.id
_entity.type
_entity.pdbx_description
1 polymer ?
#
loop_
_entity_poly.entity_id
_entity_poly.type
_entity_poly.pdbx_seq_one_letter_code
_entity_poly.pdbx_strand_id
1 'polypeptide(L)'
;MDSIRHLLDIVKFALAGLIVFFVAWVFVKAYLDQRFNFRMIELKKESLKLTLPLRLQAYERTILFLERISPPNMLIRLHVPGMSAREMQQVIIADIRAEYQHNISQQLYVSATTWNV
;
A
#
# COMPACT_ATOMS: atom_id res chain seq x y z
N MET A 1 22.82 -12.09 -67.69
CA MET A 1 23.26 -11.06 -66.73
C MET A 1 22.06 -10.39 -66.03
N ASP A 2 20.92 -10.25 -66.70
CA ASP A 2 19.76 -9.50 -66.19
C ASP A 2 18.99 -10.21 -65.06
N SER A 3 18.89 -11.54 -65.08
CA SER A 3 18.27 -12.31 -63.98
C SER A 3 18.97 -12.12 -62.64
N ILE A 4 20.29 -11.94 -62.63
CA ILE A 4 21.08 -11.66 -61.41
C ILE A 4 20.77 -10.26 -60.89
N ARG A 5 20.57 -9.28 -61.79
CA ARG A 5 20.18 -7.91 -61.40
C ARG A 5 18.78 -7.89 -60.79
N HIS A 6 17.82 -8.59 -61.40
CA HIS A 6 16.47 -8.71 -60.85
C HIS A 6 16.45 -9.39 -59.47
N LEU A 7 17.26 -10.44 -59.28
CA LEU A 7 17.37 -11.10 -57.97
C LEU A 7 17.97 -10.17 -56.91
N LEU A 8 19.01 -9.41 -57.26
CA LEU A 8 19.59 -8.41 -56.36
C LEU A 8 18.60 -7.30 -55.99
N ASP A 9 17.75 -6.87 -56.92
CA ASP A 9 16.76 -5.84 -56.64
C ASP A 9 15.65 -6.36 -55.73
N ILE A 10 15.17 -7.59 -55.92
CA ILE A 10 14.23 -8.24 -54.99
C ILE A 10 14.81 -8.33 -53.58
N VAL A 11 16.09 -8.72 -53.45
CA VAL A 11 16.76 -8.80 -52.15
C VAL A 11 16.86 -7.44 -51.47
N LYS A 12 17.15 -6.36 -52.21
CA LYS A 12 17.18 -4.99 -51.64
C LYS A 12 15.81 -4.57 -51.11
N PHE A 13 14.74 -4.81 -51.86
CA PHE A 13 13.38 -4.47 -51.40
C PHE A 13 12.94 -5.33 -50.22
N ALA A 14 13.27 -6.62 -50.21
CA ALA A 14 13.00 -7.50 -49.08
C ALA A 14 13.75 -7.05 -47.82
N LEU A 15 15.02 -6.67 -47.96
CA LEU A 15 15.83 -6.14 -46.85
C LEU A 15 15.24 -4.84 -46.31
N ALA A 16 14.85 -3.91 -47.18
CA ALA A 16 14.19 -2.66 -46.79
C ALA A 16 12.88 -2.92 -46.04
N GLY A 17 12.05 -3.85 -46.53
CA GLY A 17 10.81 -4.26 -45.86
C GLY A 17 11.05 -4.89 -44.48
N LEU A 18 12.10 -5.69 -44.34
CA LEU A 18 12.47 -6.33 -43.08
C LEU A 18 12.94 -5.30 -42.03
N ILE A 19 13.71 -4.29 -42.47
CA ILE A 19 14.12 -3.18 -41.60
C ILE A 19 12.89 -2.41 -41.10
N VAL A 20 11.96 -2.05 -42.00
CA VAL A 20 10.73 -1.34 -41.63
C VAL A 20 9.89 -2.18 -40.66
N PHE A 21 9.73 -3.47 -40.91
CA PHE A 21 9.02 -4.39 -40.02
C PHE A 21 9.67 -4.44 -38.64
N PHE A 22 11.00 -4.57 -38.57
CA PHE A 22 11.73 -4.62 -37.31
C PHE A 22 11.58 -3.32 -36.51
N VAL A 23 11.72 -2.16 -37.17
CA VAL A 23 11.52 -0.85 -36.53
C VAL A 23 10.10 -0.73 -36.02
N ALA A 24 9.09 -1.02 -36.85
CA ALA A 24 7.70 -0.98 -36.44
C ALA A 24 7.42 -1.90 -35.25
N TRP A 25 7.98 -3.11 -35.24
CA TRP A 25 7.85 -4.05 -34.14
C TRP A 25 8.45 -3.52 -32.84
N VAL A 26 9.66 -2.95 -32.88
CA VAL A 26 10.30 -2.34 -31.70
C VAL A 26 9.45 -1.19 -31.15
N PHE A 27 8.95 -0.30 -32.03
CA PHE A 27 8.12 0.84 -31.62
C PHE A 27 6.78 0.38 -31.02
N VAL A 28 6.10 -0.57 -31.65
CA VAL A 28 4.83 -1.11 -31.14
C VAL A 28 5.03 -1.78 -29.80
N LYS A 29 6.08 -2.60 -29.66
CA LYS A 29 6.39 -3.25 -28.38
C LYS A 29 6.68 -2.22 -27.29
N ALA A 30 7.55 -1.25 -27.55
CA ALA A 30 7.86 -0.19 -26.59
C ALA A 30 6.62 0.62 -26.18
N TYR A 31 5.75 0.94 -27.14
CA TYR A 31 4.50 1.65 -26.87
C TYR A 31 3.54 0.84 -26.00
N LEU A 32 3.36 -0.45 -26.29
CA LEU A 32 2.51 -1.34 -25.51
C LEU A 32 3.05 -1.52 -24.08
N ASP A 33 4.35 -1.79 -23.93
CA ASP A 33 5.01 -1.94 -22.63
C ASP A 33 4.86 -0.67 -21.78
N GLN A 34 5.05 0.50 -22.39
CA GLN A 34 4.83 1.78 -21.73
C GLN A 34 3.38 1.94 -21.26
N ARG A 35 2.39 1.63 -22.11
CA ARG A 35 0.96 1.68 -21.76
C ARG A 35 0.61 0.74 -20.61
N PHE A 36 1.15 -0.47 -20.60
CA PHE A 36 0.95 -1.42 -19.49
C PHE A 36 1.55 -0.90 -18.19
N ASN A 37 2.78 -0.40 -18.23
CA ASN A 37 3.45 0.17 -17.05
C ASN A 37 2.68 1.35 -16.46
N PHE A 38 2.26 2.31 -17.30
CA PHE A 38 1.45 3.44 -16.85
C PHE A 38 0.11 2.99 -16.24
N ARG A 39 -0.57 2.02 -16.86
CA ARG A 39 -1.83 1.50 -16.33
C ARG A 39 -1.64 0.82 -14.97
N MET A 40 -0.56 0.05 -14.80
CA MET A 40 -0.23 -0.58 -13.52
C MET A 40 0.09 0.46 -12.44
N ILE A 41 0.78 1.55 -12.78
CA ILE A 41 1.04 2.65 -11.85
C ILE A 41 -0.26 3.33 -11.43
N GLU A 42 -1.18 3.60 -12.36
CA GLU A 42 -2.47 4.23 -12.03
C GLU A 42 -3.34 3.32 -11.14
N LEU A 43 -3.42 2.02 -11.44
CA LEU A 43 -4.13 1.06 -10.58
C LEU A 43 -3.55 1.00 -9.15
N LYS A 44 -2.22 0.99 -9.04
CA LYS A 44 -1.55 1.07 -7.73
C LYS A 44 -1.88 2.37 -7.00
N LYS A 45 -1.88 3.51 -7.72
CA LYS A 45 -2.23 4.82 -7.17
C LYS A 45 -3.67 4.87 -6.69
N GLU A 46 -4.62 4.30 -7.43
CA GLU A 46 -6.02 4.18 -7.03
C GLU A 46 -6.17 3.31 -5.77
N SER A 47 -5.51 2.15 -5.73
CA SER A 47 -5.50 1.30 -4.54
C SER A 47 -4.89 2.02 -3.33
N LEU A 48 -3.79 2.77 -3.52
CA LEU A 48 -3.18 3.58 -2.47
C LEU A 48 -4.10 4.71 -2.01
N LYS A 49 -4.81 5.40 -2.92
CA LYS A 49 -5.78 6.43 -2.55
C LYS A 49 -6.87 5.90 -1.62
N LEU A 50 -7.30 4.65 -1.81
CA LEU A 50 -8.31 4.01 -0.96
C LEU A 50 -7.73 3.48 0.36
N THR A 51 -6.54 2.87 0.33
CA THR A 51 -5.96 2.18 1.50
C THR A 51 -5.12 3.07 2.40
N LEU A 52 -4.47 4.11 1.87
CA LEU A 52 -3.60 5.01 2.63
C LEU A 52 -4.36 5.75 3.75
N PRO A 53 -5.56 6.32 3.51
CA PRO A 53 -6.32 6.97 4.58
C PRO A 53 -6.69 6.01 5.71
N LEU A 54 -7.08 4.77 5.38
CA LEU A 54 -7.41 3.74 6.36
C LEU A 54 -6.20 3.37 7.23
N ARG A 55 -5.02 3.25 6.61
CA ARG A 55 -3.76 3.03 7.33
C ARG A 55 -3.44 4.19 8.26
N LEU A 56 -3.48 5.43 7.77
CA LEU A 56 -3.21 6.61 8.58
C LEU A 56 -4.17 6.71 9.77
N GLN A 57 -5.46 6.50 9.53
CA GLN A 57 -6.47 6.47 10.58
C GLN A 57 -6.20 5.36 11.61
N ALA A 58 -5.76 4.17 11.18
CA ALA A 58 -5.39 3.10 12.08
C ALA A 58 -4.16 3.46 12.95
N TYR A 59 -3.17 4.13 12.38
CA TYR A 59 -2.03 4.67 13.14
C TYR A 59 -2.48 5.72 14.16
N GLU A 60 -3.33 6.67 13.78
CA GLU A 60 -3.89 7.67 14.71
C GLU A 60 -4.63 7.00 15.88
N ARG A 61 -5.47 6.00 15.59
CA ARG A 61 -6.18 5.23 16.62
C ARG A 61 -5.23 4.44 17.52
N THR A 62 -4.14 3.91 16.97
CA THR A 62 -3.11 3.21 17.76
C THR A 62 -2.39 4.18 18.70
N ILE A 63 -2.06 5.38 18.24
CA ILE A 63 -1.48 6.44 19.09
C ILE A 63 -2.44 6.83 20.21
N LEU A 64 -3.72 7.06 19.89
CA LEU A 64 -4.73 7.39 20.89
C LEU A 64 -4.93 6.25 21.90
N PHE A 65 -4.88 5.00 21.46
CA PHE A 65 -4.92 3.84 22.34
C PHE A 65 -3.76 3.87 23.34
N LEU A 66 -2.52 4.07 22.87
CA LEU A 66 -1.32 4.19 23.72
C LEU A 66 -1.43 5.35 24.73
N GLU A 67 -1.95 6.50 24.29
CA GLU A 67 -2.16 7.66 25.17
C GLU A 67 -3.22 7.36 26.26
N ARG A 68 -4.29 6.65 25.91
CA ARG A 68 -5.40 6.33 26.82
C ARG A 68 -5.06 5.28 27.86
N ILE A 69 -4.25 4.28 27.50
CA ILE A 69 -3.77 3.24 28.42
C ILE A 69 -2.54 3.68 29.23
N SER A 70 -2.06 4.92 29.06
CA SER A 70 -0.94 5.41 29.84
C SER A 70 -1.34 5.53 31.33
N PRO A 71 -0.54 4.97 32.27
CA PRO A 71 -0.89 4.97 33.69
C PRO A 71 -1.19 6.36 34.28
N PRO A 72 -0.43 7.43 33.97
CA PRO A 72 -0.73 8.76 34.50
C PRO A 72 -2.12 9.27 34.09
N ASN A 73 -2.49 9.11 32.81
CA ASN A 73 -3.78 9.57 32.30
C ASN A 73 -4.94 8.75 32.85
N MET A 74 -4.76 7.43 32.99
CA MET A 74 -5.78 6.55 33.58
C MET A 74 -6.03 6.87 35.04
N LEU A 75 -4.97 7.07 35.84
CA LEU A 75 -5.10 7.35 37.27
C LEU A 75 -5.88 8.63 37.53
N ILE A 76 -5.63 9.69 36.75
CA ILE A 76 -6.35 10.96 36.90
C ILE A 76 -7.81 10.82 36.43
N ARG A 77 -8.05 10.17 35.29
CA ARG A 77 -9.38 10.04 34.67
C ARG A 77 -10.33 9.14 35.44
N LEU A 78 -9.81 8.03 36.00
CA LEU A 78 -10.60 6.97 36.62
C LEU A 78 -10.68 7.08 38.15
N HIS A 79 -9.98 8.03 38.75
CA HIS A 79 -10.04 8.25 40.19
C HIS A 79 -11.38 8.82 40.63
N VAL A 80 -11.98 8.18 41.63
CA VAL A 80 -13.17 8.68 42.34
C VAL A 80 -12.82 8.84 43.82
N PRO A 81 -13.18 9.96 44.47
CA PRO A 81 -12.95 10.15 45.90
C PRO A 81 -13.57 9.01 46.72
N GLY A 82 -12.79 8.46 47.65
CA GLY A 82 -13.22 7.34 48.51
C GLY A 82 -13.04 5.94 47.92
N MET A 83 -12.56 5.82 46.68
CA MET A 83 -12.26 4.53 46.04
C MET A 83 -11.04 3.85 46.69
N SER A 84 -11.16 2.55 47.00
CA SER A 84 -10.04 1.74 47.47
C SER A 84 -9.08 1.39 46.33
N ALA A 85 -7.82 1.08 46.66
CA ALA A 85 -6.82 0.68 45.67
C ALA A 85 -7.25 -0.55 44.85
N ARG A 86 -8.02 -1.46 45.46
CA ARG A 86 -8.51 -2.69 44.80
C ARG A 86 -9.61 -2.38 43.78
N GLU A 87 -10.53 -1.48 44.11
CA GLU A 87 -11.56 -1.02 43.18
C GLU A 87 -10.94 -0.27 42.00
N MET A 88 -9.97 0.61 42.27
CA MET A 88 -9.23 1.31 41.21
C MET A 88 -8.52 0.35 40.25
N GLN A 89 -7.87 -0.69 40.78
CA GLN A 89 -7.24 -1.72 39.96
C GLN A 89 -8.25 -2.40 39.03
N GLN A 90 -9.43 -2.76 39.55
CA GLN A 90 -10.48 -3.41 38.75
C GLN A 90 -10.99 -2.50 37.63
N VAL A 91 -11.20 -1.21 37.93
CA VAL A 91 -11.64 -0.22 36.94
C VAL A 91 -10.59 -0.03 35.84
N ILE A 92 -9.32 0.10 36.20
CA ILE A 92 -8.21 0.23 35.23
C ILE A 92 -8.15 -0.99 34.29
N ILE A 93 -8.21 -2.21 34.83
CA ILE A 93 -8.16 -3.43 34.02
C ILE A 93 -9.36 -3.50 33.06
N ALA A 94 -10.55 -3.10 33.52
CA ALA A 94 -11.74 -3.06 32.69
C ALA A 94 -11.62 -2.03 31.56
N ASP A 95 -11.10 -0.84 31.84
CA ASP A 95 -10.90 0.25 30.88
C ASP A 95 -9.89 -0.17 29.79
N ILE A 96 -8.73 -0.72 30.18
CA ILE A 96 -7.73 -1.25 29.25
C ILE A 96 -8.33 -2.32 28.33
N ARG A 97 -9.11 -3.25 28.88
CA ARG A 97 -9.74 -4.31 28.09
C ARG A 97 -10.75 -3.74 27.09
N ALA A 98 -11.57 -2.77 27.50
CA ALA A 98 -12.53 -2.13 26.63
C ALA A 98 -11.82 -1.41 25.46
N GLU A 99 -10.81 -0.59 25.76
CA GLU A 99 -10.02 0.12 24.76
C GLU A 99 -9.30 -0.84 23.80
N TYR A 100 -8.77 -1.95 24.29
CA TYR A 100 -8.16 -2.98 23.45
C TYR A 100 -9.19 -3.61 22.50
N GLN A 101 -10.37 -3.99 22.99
CA GLN A 101 -11.43 -4.57 22.15
C GLN A 101 -11.92 -3.58 21.09
N HIS A 102 -11.92 -2.28 21.38
CA HIS A 102 -12.28 -1.24 20.41
C HIS A 102 -11.21 -0.99 19.34
N ASN A 103 -9.94 -1.31 19.61
CA ASN A 103 -8.82 -1.01 18.71
C ASN A 103 -8.18 -2.25 18.08
N ILE A 104 -8.55 -3.48 18.47
CA ILE A 104 -8.00 -4.73 17.92
C ILE A 104 -8.12 -4.84 16.41
N SER A 105 -9.22 -4.31 15.83
CA SER A 105 -9.44 -4.33 14.38
C SER A 105 -8.41 -3.50 13.61
N GLN A 106 -7.75 -2.55 14.27
CA GLN A 106 -6.73 -1.69 13.64
C GLN A 106 -5.47 -2.47 13.28
N GLN A 107 -5.22 -3.62 13.93
CA GLN A 107 -4.11 -4.53 13.61
C GLN A 107 -4.08 -4.96 12.13
N LEU A 108 -5.22 -4.96 11.45
CA LEU A 108 -5.29 -5.27 10.02
C LEU A 108 -4.55 -4.25 9.14
N TYR A 109 -4.41 -3.01 9.61
CA TYR A 109 -3.94 -1.87 8.84
C TYR A 109 -2.57 -1.34 9.27
N VAL A 110 -2.06 -1.75 10.44
CA VAL A 110 -0.71 -1.45 10.93
C VAL A 110 0.23 -2.65 10.80
N SER A 111 1.54 -2.42 10.75
CA SER A 111 2.50 -3.53 10.71
C SER A 111 2.51 -4.28 12.05
N ALA A 112 2.82 -5.58 12.00
CA ALA A 112 2.96 -6.39 13.20
C ALA A 112 4.03 -5.84 14.16
N THR A 113 5.08 -5.21 13.62
CA THR A 113 6.11 -4.53 14.42
C THR A 113 5.59 -3.32 15.17
N THR A 114 4.68 -2.53 14.60
CA THR A 114 4.07 -1.37 15.29
C THR A 114 3.05 -1.82 16.34
N TRP A 115 2.30 -2.88 16.06
CA TRP A 115 1.27 -3.39 16.97
C TRP A 115 1.84 -4.06 18.24
N ASN A 116 3.01 -4.70 18.13
CA ASN A 116 3.65 -5.42 19.25
C ASN A 116 4.50 -4.52 20.17
N VAL A 117 4.32 -3.20 20.11
CA VAL A 117 4.97 -2.22 21.01
C VAL A 117 4.12 -2.04 22.26
#